data_AF-A0A971KHY8-F1
#
_entry.id   AF-A0A971KHY8-F1
#
_cell.length_a   1.000
_cell.length_b   1.000
_cell.length_c   1.000
_cell.angle_alpha   90.00
_cell.angle_beta   90.00
_cell.angle_gamma   90.00
#
_symmetry.space_group_name_H-M   'P 1'
#
loop_
_entity.id
_entity.type
_entity.pdbx_description
1 polymer ?
#
loop_
_entity_poly.entity_id
_entity_poly.type
_entity_poly.pdbx_seq_one_letter_code
_entity_poly.pdbx_strand_id
1 'polypeptide(L)' 'FEELFTQREKYDFALRWRLLKDLFEGRTQRDIASSLGISLCKITRGSKILKDSQSQIAELLRERKHGQDKSN' A
#
# COMPACT_ATOMS: atom_id res chain seq x y z
N PHE A 1 -2.95 -18.30 8.67
CA PHE A 1 -3.36 -16.88 8.72
C PHE A 1 -4.44 -16.65 9.77
N GLU A 2 -5.44 -17.54 9.89
CA GLU A 2 -6.53 -17.43 10.88
C GLU A 2 -6.07 -17.49 12.35
N GLU A 3 -5.05 -18.30 12.65
CA GLU A 3 -4.49 -18.43 14.01
C GLU A 3 -3.44 -17.35 14.35
N LEU A 4 -2.99 -16.59 13.34
CA LEU A 4 -1.93 -15.58 13.49
C LEU A 4 -2.48 -14.16 13.63
N PHE A 5 -3.66 -13.91 13.08
CA PHE A 5 -4.28 -12.59 13.05
C PHE A 5 -5.77 -12.70 13.36
N THR A 6 -6.25 -11.76 14.16
CA THR A 6 -7.67 -11.49 14.28
C THR A 6 -8.24 -10.98 12.97
N GLN A 7 -9.57 -11.05 12.79
CA GLN A 7 -10.22 -10.51 11.58
C GLN A 7 -9.95 -9.02 11.39
N ARG A 8 -9.87 -8.26 12.50
CA ARG A 8 -9.56 -6.83 12.47
C ARG A 8 -8.14 -6.58 11.97
N GLU A 9 -7.16 -7.35 12.43
CA GLU A 9 -5.77 -7.18 11.99
C GLU A 9 -5.59 -7.53 10.51
N LYS A 10 -6.29 -8.55 10.01
CA LYS A 10 -6.28 -8.86 8.56
C LYS A 10 -6.86 -7.73 7.74
N TYR A 11 -7.98 -7.16 8.18
CA TYR A 11 -8.59 -6.02 7.53
C TYR A 11 -7.63 -4.82 7.51
N ASP A 12 -7.04 -4.47 8.65
CA ASP A 12 -6.10 -3.35 8.74
C ASP A 12 -4.84 -3.57 7.89
N PHE A 13 -4.34 -4.81 7.85
CA PHE A 13 -3.21 -5.18 7.00
C PHE A 13 -3.55 -5.02 5.52
N ALA A 14 -4.69 -5.57 5.08
CA ALA A 14 -5.17 -5.46 3.70
C ALA A 14 -5.40 -3.99 3.30
N LEU A 15 -5.95 -3.19 4.22
CA LEU A 15 -6.19 -1.77 4.00
C LEU A 15 -4.88 -0.98 3.83
N ARG A 16 -3.86 -1.25 4.65
CA ARG A 16 -2.52 -0.67 4.49
C ARG A 16 -1.85 -1.10 3.19
N TRP A 17 -2.01 -2.37 2.82
CA TRP A 17 -1.46 -2.87 1.56
C TRP A 17 -2.11 -2.20 0.35
N ARG A 18 -3.44 -2.03 0.37
CA ARG A 18 -4.17 -1.28 -0.67
C ARG A 18 -3.68 0.17 -0.75
N LEU A 19 -3.57 0.85 0.40
CA LEU A 19 -3.03 2.22 0.47
C LEU A 19 -1.66 2.34 -0.21
N LEU A 20 -0.73 1.42 0.08
CA LEU A 20 0.63 1.48 -0.48
C LEU A 20 0.64 1.25 -1.99
N LYS A 21 -0.16 0.31 -2.50
CA LYS A 21 -0.31 0.10 -3.95
C LYS A 21 -0.87 1.32 -4.65
N ASP A 22 -1.96 1.88 -4.13
CA ASP A 22 -2.61 3.04 -4.73
C ASP A 22 -1.67 4.26 -4.77
N LEU A 23 -0.88 4.47 -3.70
CA LEU A 23 0.16 5.50 -3.68
C LEU A 23 1.26 5.23 -4.71
N PHE A 24 1.69 3.98 -4.83
CA PHE A 24 2.74 3.57 -5.78
C PHE A 24 2.29 3.69 -7.24
N GLU A 25 1.00 3.44 -7.51
CA GLU A 25 0.34 3.62 -8.81
C GLU A 25 0.10 5.10 -9.15
N GLY A 26 0.38 6.02 -8.22
CA GLY A 26 0.29 7.46 -8.45
C GLY A 26 -1.10 8.05 -8.19
N ARG A 27 -2.01 7.33 -7.53
CA ARG A 27 -3.30 7.89 -7.13
C ARG A 27 -3.09 9.06 -6.14
N THR A 28 -3.93 10.09 -6.24
CA THR A 28 -3.79 11.25 -5.36
C THR A 28 -4.17 10.90 -3.93
N GLN A 29 -3.51 11.55 -2.95
CA GLN A 29 -3.82 11.31 -1.54
C GLN A 29 -5.27 11.61 -1.17
N ARG A 30 -5.89 12.57 -1.86
CA ARG A 30 -7.30 12.96 -1.65
C ARG A 30 -8.24 11.84 -2.12
N ASP A 31 -7.99 11.27 -3.29
CA ASP A 31 -8.81 10.16 -3.82
C ASP A 31 -8.65 8.89 -2.98
N ILE A 32 -7.45 8.66 -2.45
CA ILE A 32 -7.20 7.53 -1.54
C ILE A 32 -7.94 7.73 -0.22
N ALA A 33 -7.92 8.95 0.36
CA ALA A 33 -8.63 9.25 1.60
C ALA A 33 -10.14 9.01 1.46
N SER A 34 -10.75 9.47 0.36
CA SER A 34 -12.18 9.28 0.10
C SER A 34 -12.53 7.83 -0.20
N SER A 35 -11.73 7.12 -1.01
CA SER A 35 -12.03 5.74 -1.41
C SER A 35 -11.80 4.70 -0.32
N LEU A 36 -10.79 4.89 0.55
CA LEU A 36 -10.44 3.91 1.58
C LEU A 36 -10.93 4.30 2.98
N GLY A 37 -11.45 5.50 3.17
CA GLY A 37 -11.87 5.99 4.50
C GLY A 37 -10.70 6.11 5.49
N ILE A 38 -9.50 6.42 4.99
CA ILE A 38 -8.26 6.47 5.78
C ILE A 38 -7.88 7.92 6.09
N SER A 39 -7.38 8.18 7.30
CA SER A 39 -6.89 9.50 7.69
C SER A 39 -5.65 9.94 6.90
N LEU A 40 -5.52 11.24 6.66
CA LEU A 40 -4.38 11.83 5.95
C LEU A 40 -3.03 11.47 6.60
N CYS A 41 -2.96 11.31 7.93
CA CYS A 41 -1.72 10.96 8.61
C CYS A 41 -1.20 9.56 8.22
N LYS A 42 -2.11 8.59 7.99
CA LYS A 42 -1.75 7.24 7.54
C LYS A 42 -1.25 7.28 6.09
N ILE A 43 -1.91 8.07 5.25
CA ILE A 43 -1.56 8.24 3.84
C ILE A 43 -0.18 8.89 3.68
N THR A 44 0.05 10.00 4.39
CA THR A 44 1.35 10.70 4.35
C THR A 44 2.49 9.85 4.88
N ARG A 45 2.26 9.03 5.92
CA ARG A 45 3.26 8.05 6.39
C ARG A 45 3.57 6.99 5.33
N GLY A 46 2.55 6.43 4.68
CA GLY A 46 2.74 5.49 3.56
C GLY A 46 3.53 6.12 2.40
N SER A 47 3.22 7.38 2.05
CA SER A 47 3.94 8.11 1.00
C SER A 47 5.43 8.30 1.34
N LYS A 48 5.77 8.56 2.61
CA LYS A 48 7.17 8.64 3.05
C LYS A 48 7.90 7.31 2.91
N ILE A 49 7.26 6.21 3.31
CA ILE A 49 7.83 4.85 3.16
C ILE A 49 8.15 4.54 1.71
N LEU A 50 7.30 4.93 0.76
CA LEU A 50 7.55 4.64 -0.66
C LEU A 50 8.62 5.54 -1.32
N LYS A 51 8.90 6.69 -0.72
CA LYS A 51 9.96 7.61 -1.17
C LYS A 51 11.34 7.24 -0.65
N ASP A 52 11.40 6.41 0.39
CA ASP A 52 12.66 5.95 0.94
C ASP A 52 13.33 4.94 -0.01
N SER A 53 14.55 5.25 -0.42
CA SER A 53 15.37 4.40 -1.30
C SER A 53 15.66 3.01 -0.70
N GLN A 54 15.68 2.89 0.63
CA GLN A 54 15.96 1.62 1.33
C GLN A 54 14.67 0.84 1.67
N SER A 55 13.52 1.34 1.22
CA SER A 55 12.23 0.72 1.51
C SER A 55 12.03 -0.59 0.77
N GLN A 56 12.06 -1.68 1.54
CA GLN A 56 11.75 -3.03 1.07
C GLN A 56 10.33 -3.13 0.48
N ILE A 57 9.39 -2.33 1.01
CA ILE A 57 8.02 -2.26 0.47
C ILE A 57 8.00 -1.63 -0.92
N ALA A 58 8.78 -0.56 -1.13
CA ALA A 58 8.86 0.08 -2.43
C ALA A 58 9.51 -0.84 -3.47
N GLU A 59 10.53 -1.61 -3.07
CA GLU A 59 11.18 -2.63 -3.89
C GLU A 59 10.21 -3.75 -4.28
N LEU A 60 9.52 -4.34 -3.32
CA LEU A 60 8.53 -5.39 -3.55
C LEU A 60 7.42 -4.93 -4.53
N LEU A 61 6.96 -3.68 -4.42
CA LEU A 61 5.95 -3.13 -5.33
C LEU A 61 6.49 -2.90 -6.75
N ARG A 62 7.76 -2.49 -6.89
CA ARG A 62 8.43 -2.40 -8.20
C ARG A 62 8.55 -3.78 -8.84
N GLU A 63 9.06 -4.77 -8.11
CA GLU A 63 9.19 -6.15 -8.59
C GLU A 63 7.86 -6.73 -9.04
N ARG A 64 6.82 -6.55 -8.22
CA ARG A 64 5.45 -6.96 -8.56
C ARG A 64 4.99 -6.34 -9.89
N LYS A 65 5.17 -5.02 -10.07
CA LYS A 65 4.75 -4.32 -11.28
C LYS A 65 5.51 -4.83 -12.51
N HIS A 66 6.83 -5.03 -12.40
CA HIS A 66 7.65 -5.62 -13.47
C HIS A 66 7.21 -7.04 -13.86
N GLY A 67 6.77 -7.86 -12.90
CA GLY A 67 6.22 -9.20 -13.18
C GLY A 67 4.88 -9.16 -13.93
N GLN A 68 4.04 -8.15 -13.66
CA GLN A 68 2.78 -7.94 -14.37
C GLN A 68 3.00 -7.47 -15.82
N ASP A 69 3.96 -6.57 -16.04
CA ASP A 69 4.28 -6.06 -17.39
C ASP A 69 4.88 -7.13 -18.32
N LYS A 70 5.55 -8.17 -17.77
CA LYS A 70 6.14 -9.28 -18.55
C LYS A 70 5.15 -10.39 -18.91
N SER A 71 3.96 -10.38 -18.31
CA SER A 71 2.93 -11.42 -18.52
C SER A 71 1.83 -10.96 -19.48
N ASN A 72 2.03 -9.82 -20.16
CA ASN A 72 1.13 -9.20 -21.12
C ASN A 72 1.87 -8.96 -22.45
#